data_AF-A0A150L0H2-F1
#
_entry.id   AF-A0A150L0H2-F1
#
_cell.length_a   1.000
_cell.length_b   1.000
_cell.length_c   1.000
_cell.angle_alpha   90.00
_cell.angle_beta   90.00
_cell.angle_gamma   90.00
#
_symmetry.space_group_name_H-M   'P 1'
#
loop_
_entity.id
_entity.type
_entity.pdbx_description
1 polymer ?
#
loop_
_entity_poly.entity_id
_entity_poly.type
_entity_poly.pdbx_seq_one_letter_code
_entity_poly.pdbx_strand_id
1 'polypeptide(L)' 'MQKEGVDPIGFGMRYRSRHFNTNDWEEWQHLYPNIKFKVHSNVQIEDTGLIE' A
#
# COMPACT_ATOMS: atom_id res chain seq x y z
N MET A 1 -11.95 3.51 1.07
CA MET A 1 -10.47 3.64 1.15
C MET A 1 -9.91 4.46 -0.02
N GLN A 2 -9.33 3.90 -1.10
CA GLN A 2 -8.82 4.72 -2.23
C GLN A 2 -9.89 5.61 -2.88
N LYS A 3 -11.12 5.09 -3.06
CA LYS A 3 -12.26 5.86 -3.60
C LYS A 3 -12.66 7.06 -2.75
N GLU A 4 -12.32 7.05 -1.45
CA GLU A 4 -12.58 8.15 -0.52
C GLU A 4 -11.36 9.06 -0.35
N GLY A 5 -10.27 8.80 -1.08
CA GLY A 5 -9.03 9.57 -1.00
C GLY A 5 -8.20 9.34 0.27
N VAL A 6 -8.59 8.37 1.11
CA VAL A 6 -7.93 8.14 2.41
C VAL A 6 -6.95 6.98 2.34
N ASP A 7 -5.74 7.21 2.86
CA ASP A 7 -4.67 6.23 3.03
C ASP A 7 -4.46 5.89 4.52
N PRO A 8 -5.23 4.93 5.07
CA PRO A 8 -5.14 4.57 6.49
C PRO A 8 -3.92 3.72 6.82
N ILE A 9 -3.24 3.16 5.82
CA ILE A 9 -2.06 2.29 6.01
C ILE A 9 -0.77 3.11 5.97
N GLY A 10 -0.80 4.31 5.37
CA GLY A 10 0.33 5.24 5.36
C GLY A 10 1.32 4.99 4.24
N PHE A 11 0.87 4.46 3.11
CA PHE A 11 1.69 4.37 1.89
C PHE A 11 2.29 5.72 1.47
N GLY A 12 1.58 6.83 1.72
CA GLY A 12 2.07 8.18 1.44
C GLY A 12 3.29 8.59 2.26
N MET A 13 3.42 8.10 3.49
CA MET A 13 4.64 8.32 4.29
C MET A 13 5.84 7.58 3.67
N ARG A 14 5.61 6.36 3.16
CA ARG A 14 6.65 5.60 2.45
C ARG A 14 7.01 6.20 1.10
N TYR A 15 6.05 6.81 0.39
CA TYR A 15 6.31 7.55 -0.84
C TYR A 15 7.20 8.77 -0.57
N ARG A 16 6.85 9.57 0.43
CA ARG A 16 7.54 10.79 0.87
C ARG A 16 8.88 10.55 1.57
N SER A 17 9.20 9.33 1.99
CA SER A 17 10.54 9.00 2.49
C SER A 17 11.52 8.66 1.35
N ARG A 18 11.00 8.48 0.14
CA ARG A 18 11.76 8.10 -1.06
C ARG A 18 11.76 9.19 -2.14
N HIS A 19 10.89 10.18 -2.00
CA HIS A 19 10.80 11.38 -2.83
C HIS A 19 10.94 12.59 -1.90
N PHE A 20 11.76 13.55 -2.30
CA PHE A 20 12.12 14.72 -1.49
C PHE A 20 11.81 16.02 -2.26
N ASN A 21 10.66 16.07 -2.92
CA ASN A 21 10.20 17.27 -3.60
C ASN A 21 9.39 18.14 -2.62
N THR A 22 9.40 19.45 -2.85
CA THR A 22 8.63 20.40 -2.02
C THR A 22 7.12 20.09 -2.00
N ASN A 23 6.60 19.44 -3.05
CA ASN A 23 5.18 19.16 -3.26
C ASN A 23 4.82 17.66 -3.20
N ASP A 24 5.65 16.82 -2.56
CA ASP A 24 5.42 15.36 -2.52
C ASP A 24 4.03 14.96 -2.00
N TRP A 25 3.44 15.76 -1.11
CA TRP A 25 2.10 15.50 -0.57
C TRP A 25 1.01 15.67 -1.62
N GLU A 26 1.07 16.74 -2.42
CA GLU A 26 0.08 17.02 -3.47
C GLU A 26 0.20 16.01 -4.61
N GLU A 27 1.44 15.63 -4.96
CA GLU A 27 1.69 14.53 -5.88
C GLU A 27 1.08 13.23 -5.38
N TRP A 28 1.29 12.90 -4.10
CA TRP A 28 0.70 11.70 -3.49
C TRP A 28 -0.83 11.71 -3.54
N GLN A 29 -1.48 12.84 -3.25
CA GLN A 29 -2.94 12.99 -3.31
C GLN A 29 -3.50 12.77 -4.72
N HIS A 30 -2.78 13.17 -5.78
CA HIS A 30 -3.19 12.91 -7.16
C HIS A 30 -2.91 11.47 -7.61
N LEU A 31 -1.79 10.89 -7.16
CA LEU A 31 -1.38 9.53 -7.51
C LEU A 31 -2.23 8.46 -6.83
N TYR A 32 -2.48 8.60 -5.53
CA TYR A 32 -3.06 7.54 -4.70
C TYR A 32 -4.41 7.00 -5.19
N PRO A 33 -5.38 7.81 -5.66
CA PRO A 33 -6.66 7.32 -6.18
C PRO A 33 -6.51 6.46 -7.45
N ASN A 34 -5.45 6.69 -8.22
CA ASN A 34 -5.23 6.08 -9.54
C ASN A 34 -4.20 4.94 -9.51
N ILE A 35 -3.49 4.77 -8.39
CA ILE A 35 -2.41 3.80 -8.27
C ILE A 35 -2.96 2.37 -8.25
N LYS A 36 -2.36 1.49 -9.05
CA LYS A 36 -2.68 0.05 -9.08
C LYS A 36 -1.71 -0.69 -8.18
N PHE A 37 -2.20 -1.20 -7.05
CA PHE A 37 -1.42 -2.07 -6.18
C PHE A 37 -1.37 -3.48 -6.76
N LYS A 38 -0.16 -3.97 -7.07
CA LYS A 38 0.07 -5.38 -7.38
C LYS A 38 0.48 -6.09 -6.09
N VAL A 39 -0.40 -6.92 -5.58
CA VAL A 39 -0.16 -7.69 -4.35
C VAL A 39 0.27 -9.09 -4.75
N HIS A 40 1.48 -9.48 -4.35
CA HIS A 40 1.95 -10.85 -4.48
C HIS A 40 1.96 -11.48 -3.09
N SER A 41 1.01 -12.39 -2.85
CA SER A 41 0.96 -13.16 -1.61
C SER A 41 1.63 -14.50 -1.86
N ASN A 42 2.75 -14.75 -1.19
CA ASN A 42 3.35 -16.08 -1.14
C ASN A 42 2.98 -16.73 0.18
N VAL A 43 1.96 -17.60 0.16
CA VAL A 43 1.51 -18.32 1.35
C VAL A 43 2.02 -19.75 1.25
N GLN A 44 2.90 -20.12 2.17
CA GLN A 44 3.35 -21.49 2.35
C GLN A 44 2.63 -22.06 3.57
N ILE A 45 1.79 -23.07 3.35
CA ILE A 45 1.10 -23.80 4.41
C ILE A 45 1.94 -25.05 4.68
N GLU A 46 2.60 -25.10 5.84
CA GLU A 46 3.54 -26.17 6.17
C GLU A 46 2.84 -27.40 6.78
N ASP A 47 1.73 -27.23 7.48
CA ASP A 47 0.89 -28.32 7.99
C ASP A 47 -0.52 -27.78 8.26
N THR A 48 -1.56 -28.55 7.94
CA THR A 48 -2.95 -28.23 8.32
C THR A 48 -3.40 -28.96 9.57
N GLY A 49 -2.52 -29.75 10.21
CA GLY A 49 -2.79 -30.39 11.49
C GLY A 49 -4.10 -31.16 11.49
N LEU A 50 -4.24 -32.17 10.62
CA LEU A 50 -5.26 -33.19 10.84
C LEU A 50 -4.79 -34.04 12.01
N ILE A 51 -5.21 -33.66 13.22
CA ILE A 51 -5.14 -34.51 14.39
C ILE A 51 -6.32 -35.49 14.26
N GLU A 52 -6.02 -36.76 13.95
CA GLU A 52 -6.97 -37.90 14.08
C GLU A 52 -7.17 -38.31 15.55
#